data_AF-A0A917HJA4-F1
#
_entry.id   AF-A0A917HJA4-F1
#
_cell.length_a   1.000
_cell.length_b   1.000
_cell.length_c   1.000
_cell.angle_alpha   90.00
_cell.angle_beta   90.00
_cell.angle_gamma   90.00
#
_symmetry.space_group_name_H-M   'P 1'
#
loop_
_entity.id
_entity.type
_entity.pdbx_description
1 polymer ?
#
loop_
_entity_poly.entity_id
_entity_poly.type
_entity_poly.pdbx_seq_one_letter_code
_entity_poly.pdbx_strand_id
1 'polypeptide(L)'
;METTATQQLVERLIQHRYYVLEKLDGSSVTYYLHNGHFGVCSRNLELLESPDNTLWKFAHEIELTRKLSSLNRNIALQGELIGEGVKGIHINS
;
A
#
# COMPACT_ATOMS: atom_id res chain seq x y z
N MET A 1 -19.41 -35.24 -14.29
CA MET A 1 -19.63 -34.17 -13.30
C MET A 1 -18.86 -32.96 -13.79
N GLU A 2 -19.54 -31.88 -14.19
CA GLU A 2 -18.86 -30.63 -14.54
C GLU A 2 -18.21 -30.04 -13.30
N THR A 3 -16.91 -29.73 -13.37
CA THR A 3 -16.21 -29.02 -12.30
C THR A 3 -16.66 -27.56 -12.29
N THR A 4 -16.93 -27.04 -11.10
CA THR A 4 -17.32 -25.64 -10.92
C THR A 4 -16.18 -24.69 -11.29
N ALA A 5 -16.49 -23.44 -11.66
CA ALA A 5 -15.47 -22.42 -11.95
C ALA A 5 -14.47 -22.25 -10.78
N THR A 6 -14.92 -22.43 -9.54
CA THR A 6 -14.07 -22.42 -8.35
C THR A 6 -13.05 -23.56 -8.34
N GLN A 7 -13.46 -24.78 -8.68
CA GLN A 7 -12.54 -25.93 -8.77
C GLN A 7 -11.48 -25.70 -9.84
N GLN A 8 -11.89 -25.22 -11.02
CA GLN A 8 -10.96 -24.90 -12.11
C GLN A 8 -9.95 -23.81 -11.71
N LEU A 9 -10.38 -22.82 -10.92
CA LEU A 9 -9.49 -21.78 -10.39
C LEU A 9 -8.47 -22.36 -9.42
N VAL A 10 -8.91 -23.19 -8.45
CA VAL A 10 -8.02 -23.82 -7.47
C VAL A 10 -6.97 -24.69 -8.18
N GLU A 11 -7.38 -25.53 -9.14
CA GLU A 11 -6.48 -26.37 -9.92
C GLU A 11 -5.40 -25.58 -10.67
N ARG A 12 -5.75 -24.39 -11.18
CA ARG A 12 -4.77 -23.48 -11.81
C ARG A 12 -3.82 -22.84 -10.80
N LEU A 13 -4.34 -22.47 -9.62
CA LEU A 13 -3.54 -21.81 -8.59
C LEU A 13 -2.50 -22.77 -8.00
N ILE A 14 -2.87 -24.01 -7.67
CA ILE A 14 -1.95 -24.98 -7.03
C ILE A 14 -0.69 -25.32 -7.85
N GLN A 15 -0.65 -25.01 -9.15
CA GLN A 15 0.51 -25.26 -10.01
C GLN A 15 1.65 -24.25 -9.83
N HIS A 16 1.47 -23.22 -9.00
CA HIS A 16 2.42 -22.12 -8.84
C HIS A 16 2.87 -21.94 -7.40
N ARG A 17 4.03 -21.30 -7.22
CA ARG A 17 4.53 -20.88 -5.90
C ARG A 17 4.07 -19.46 -5.62
N TYR A 18 3.67 -19.20 -4.37
CA TYR A 18 3.16 -17.91 -3.92
C TYR A 18 3.95 -17.39 -2.73
N TYR A 19 4.02 -16.08 -2.63
CA TYR A 19 4.37 -15.40 -1.39
C TYR A 19 3.07 -15.16 -0.62
N VAL A 20 3.02 -15.66 0.62
CA VAL A 20 1.90 -15.42 1.52
C VAL A 20 2.33 -14.30 2.46
N LEU A 21 1.50 -13.26 2.55
CA LEU A 21 1.70 -12.11 3.43
C LEU A 21 0.53 -12.03 4.41
N GLU A 22 0.78 -11.53 5.61
CA GLU A 22 -0.29 -11.24 6.57
C GLU A 22 -1.14 -10.08 6.05
N LYS A 23 -2.47 -10.23 6.14
CA LYS A 23 -3.38 -9.13 5.88
C LYS A 23 -3.52 -8.28 7.14
N LEU A 24 -2.80 -7.16 7.17
CA LEU A 24 -2.94 -6.16 8.23
C LEU A 24 -4.28 -5.41 8.10
N ASP A 25 -4.80 -4.95 9.24
CA ASP A 25 -5.99 -4.09 9.32
C ASP A 25 -5.53 -2.66 9.63
N GLY A 26 -5.32 -1.88 8.57
CA GLY A 26 -4.78 -0.53 8.67
C GLY A 26 -5.44 0.43 7.68
N SER A 27 -4.68 1.43 7.26
CA SER A 27 -5.09 2.33 6.20
C SER A 27 -4.25 2.10 4.95
N SER A 28 -4.92 1.68 3.87
CA SER A 28 -4.28 1.55 2.57
C SER A 28 -3.71 2.88 2.09
N VAL A 29 -2.45 2.85 1.67
CA VAL A 29 -1.69 4.00 1.23
C VAL A 29 -0.88 3.66 -0.02
N THR A 30 -0.74 4.63 -0.92
CA THR A 30 0.18 4.56 -2.05
C THR A 30 1.07 5.79 -2.06
N TYR A 31 2.38 5.57 -2.11
CA TYR A 31 3.38 6.62 -2.32
C TYR A 31 3.95 6.46 -3.72
N TYR A 32 3.91 7.50 -4.55
CA TYR A 32 4.40 7.37 -5.91
C TYR A 32 5.41 8.45 -6.26
N LEU A 33 6.32 8.10 -7.17
CA LEU A 33 7.15 9.03 -7.92
C LEU A 33 6.82 8.84 -9.41
N HIS A 34 6.38 9.90 -10.07
CA HIS A 34 6.07 9.88 -11.49
C HIS A 34 6.61 11.14 -12.16
N ASN A 35 7.58 10.99 -13.07
CA ASN A 35 8.23 12.08 -13.79
C ASN A 35 8.75 13.20 -12.87
N GLY A 36 9.33 12.81 -11.72
CA GLY A 36 9.83 13.74 -10.70
C GLY A 36 8.77 14.30 -9.74
N HIS A 37 7.48 14.04 -9.98
CA HIS A 37 6.40 14.39 -9.04
C HIS A 37 6.23 13.30 -7.99
N PHE A 38 6.33 13.67 -6.71
CA PHE A 38 6.04 12.78 -5.60
C PHE A 38 4.64 13.06 -5.07
N GLY A 39 3.82 12.01 -4.94
CA GLY A 39 2.47 12.13 -4.40
C GLY A 39 2.13 11.03 -3.41
N VAL A 40 1.13 11.32 -2.57
CA VAL A 40 0.64 10.44 -1.51
C VAL A 40 -0.85 10.25 -1.68
N CYS A 41 -1.27 8.99 -1.80
CA CYS A 41 -2.66 8.62 -1.97
C CYS A 41 -3.17 7.84 -0.77
N SER A 42 -4.37 8.19 -0.33
CA SER A 42 -5.23 7.30 0.45
C SER A 42 -5.78 6.17 -0.45
N ARG A 43 -6.65 5.32 0.10
CA ARG A 43 -7.36 4.28 -0.66
C ARG A 43 -8.03 4.79 -1.95
N ASN A 44 -8.58 6.01 -1.93
CA ASN A 44 -9.48 6.49 -2.99
C ASN A 44 -9.04 7.81 -3.63
N LEU A 45 -8.16 8.57 -2.98
CA LEU A 45 -7.84 9.95 -3.35
C LEU A 45 -6.35 10.24 -3.15
N GLU A 46 -5.78 11.00 -4.07
CA GLU A 46 -4.52 11.71 -3.83
C GLU A 46 -4.76 12.84 -2.83
N LEU A 47 -3.82 12.99 -1.90
CA LEU A 47 -3.92 13.91 -0.77
C LEU A 47 -3.00 15.09 -0.99
N LEU A 48 -3.50 16.30 -0.76
CA LEU A 48 -2.66 17.49 -0.68
C LEU A 48 -1.68 17.36 0.49
N GLU A 49 -0.45 17.81 0.27
CA GLU A 49 0.59 17.84 1.30
C GLU A 49 0.15 18.72 2.47
N SER A 50 0.18 18.15 3.67
CA SER A 50 -0.19 18.86 4.88
C SER A 50 0.57 18.28 6.07
N PRO A 51 1.14 19.14 6.94
CA PRO A 51 1.80 18.69 8.16
C PRO A 51 0.82 18.08 9.16
N ASP A 52 -0.49 18.12 8.95
CA ASP A 52 -1.49 17.47 9.81
C ASP A 52 -1.94 16.10 9.28
N ASN A 53 -1.58 15.75 8.04
CA ASN A 53 -1.96 14.48 7.44
C ASN A 53 -0.98 13.36 7.82
N THR A 54 -1.47 12.31 8.47
CA THR A 54 -0.63 11.21 8.96
C THR A 54 0.16 10.49 7.87
N LEU A 55 -0.40 10.34 6.65
CA LEU A 55 0.30 9.65 5.54
C LEU A 55 1.48 10.49 5.03
N TRP A 56 1.31 11.81 4.96
CA TRP A 56 2.38 12.75 4.62
C TRP A 56 3.44 12.84 5.73
N LYS A 57 3.03 12.92 7.00
CA LYS A 57 3.98 12.87 8.15
C LYS A 57 4.90 11.66 8.05
N PHE A 58 4.32 10.47 7.87
CA PHE A 58 5.09 9.24 7.73
C PHE A 58 6.05 9.30 6.53
N ALA A 59 5.60 9.79 5.37
CA ALA A 59 6.46 9.94 4.20
C ALA A 59 7.68 10.83 4.47
N HIS A 60 7.50 11.92 5.21
CA HIS A 60 8.60 12.81 5.61
C HIS A 60 9.53 12.16 6.63
N GLU A 61 8.99 11.53 7.67
CA GLU A 61 9.74 10.88 8.74
C GLU A 61 10.73 9.84 8.20
N ILE A 62 10.32 9.07 7.18
CA ILE A 62 11.18 8.07 6.56
C ILE A 62 11.91 8.58 5.31
N GLU A 63 11.80 9.87 4.99
CA GLU A 63 12.37 10.52 3.80
C GLU A 63 12.04 9.79 2.49
N LEU A 64 10.77 9.41 2.32
CA LEU A 64 10.35 8.51 1.25
C LEU A 64 10.56 9.13 -0.14
N THR A 65 10.32 10.44 -0.29
CA THR A 65 10.58 11.17 -1.53
C THR A 65 12.04 11.03 -1.98
N ARG A 66 13.00 11.16 -1.04
CA ARG A 66 14.44 11.00 -1.32
C ARG A 66 14.76 9.58 -1.75
N LYS A 67 14.23 8.59 -1.02
CA LYS A 67 14.43 7.17 -1.30
C LYS A 67 13.90 6.78 -2.67
N LEU A 68 12.65 7.15 -3.00
CA LEU A 68 12.08 6.85 -4.31
C LEU A 68 12.80 7.60 -5.45
N SER A 69 13.18 8.86 -5.23
CA SER A 69 13.94 9.63 -6.22
C SER A 69 15.28 9.00 -6.58
N SER A 70 15.96 8.38 -5.61
CA SER A 70 17.23 7.68 -5.86
C SER A 70 17.12 6.46 -6.78
N LEU A 71 15.90 5.92 -6.98
CA LEU A 71 15.68 4.78 -7.88
C LEU A 71 15.64 5.18 -9.36
N ASN A 72 15.54 6.49 -9.66
CA ASN A 72 15.51 7.05 -11.00
C ASN A 72 14.49 6.38 -11.96
N ARG A 73 13.29 6.09 -11.44
CA ARG A 73 12.20 5.45 -12.20
C ARG A 73 10.84 5.90 -11.69
N ASN A 74 9.84 5.75 -12.55
CA ASN A 74 8.44 5.87 -12.14
C ASN A 74 8.06 4.64 -11.30
N ILE A 75 7.68 4.85 -10.04
CA ILE A 75 7.39 3.78 -9.08
C ILE A 75 6.25 4.19 -8.15
N ALA A 76 5.39 3.23 -7.83
CA ALA A 76 4.39 3.35 -6.78
C ALA A 76 4.66 2.27 -5.72
N LEU A 77 4.83 2.69 -4.47
CA LEU A 77 4.93 1.85 -3.30
C LEU A 77 3.57 1.81 -2.62
N GLN A 78 2.90 0.66 -2.70
CA GLN A 78 1.60 0.43 -2.09
C GLN A 78 1.76 -0.43 -0.84
N GLY A 79 1.06 -0.05 0.23
CA GLY A 79 1.09 -0.79 1.49
C GLY A 79 -0.08 -0.44 2.39
N GLU A 80 0.01 -0.95 3.61
CA GLU A 80 -0.94 -0.70 4.68
C GLU A 80 -0.21 0.04 5.81
N LEU A 81 -0.64 1.27 6.12
CA LEU A 81 -0.11 2.00 7.27
C LEU A 81 -0.87 1.57 8.53
N ILE A 82 -0.13 1.11 9.55
CA ILE A 82 -0.63 0.71 10.86
C ILE A 82 0.01 1.56 11.96
N GLY A 83 -0.69 1.78 13.08
CA GLY A 83 -0.15 2.49 14.25
C GLY A 83 -1.16 3.40 14.95
N GLU A 84 -0.83 3.80 16.17
CA GLU A 84 -1.64 4.74 16.98
C GLU A 84 -1.70 6.12 16.31
N GLY A 85 -2.90 6.73 16.26
CA GLY A 85 -3.09 8.07 15.69
C GLY A 85 -3.31 8.12 14.17
N VAL A 86 -3.27 6.99 13.46
CA VAL A 86 -3.82 6.85 12.10
C VAL A 86 -5.34 6.70 12.26
N LYS A 87 -6.08 7.82 12.36
CA LYS A 87 -7.53 7.83 12.64
C LYS A 87 -8.30 6.89 11.71
N GLY A 88 -8.79 5.78 12.27
CA GLY A 88 -9.69 4.85 11.58
C GLY A 88 -9.80 3.43 12.11
N ILE A 89 -8.91 2.92 12.99
CA ILE A 89 -8.99 1.51 13.45
C ILE A 89 -8.65 1.35 14.94
N HIS A 90 -9.47 0.55 15.62
CA HIS A 90 -9.28 0.04 16.98
C HIS A 90 -8.05 -0.89 17.03
N ILE A 91 -7.06 -0.57 17.85
CA ILE A 91 -6.17 -1.60 18.41
C ILE A 91 -6.77 -2.00 19.77
N ASN A 92 -7.44 -3.15 19.84
CA ASN A 92 -7.68 -3.78 21.14
C ASN A 92 -6.45 -4.62 21.45
N SER A 93 -5.84 -4.31 22.60
CA SER A 93 -4.78 -5.10 23.26
C SER A 93 -5.28 -6.48 23.65
#